data_AF-A0A811PMY6-F1
#
_entry.id   AF-A0A811PMY6-F1
#
_cell.length_a   1.000
_cell.length_b   1.000
_cell.length_c   1.000
_cell.angle_alpha   90.00
_cell.angle_beta   90.00
_cell.angle_gamma   90.00
#
_symmetry.space_group_name_H-M   'P 1'
#
loop_
_entity.id
_entity.type
_entity.pdbx_description
1 polymer ?
#
loop_
_entity_poly.entity_id
_entity_poly.type
_entity_poly.pdbx_seq_one_letter_code
_entity_poly.pdbx_strand_id
1 'polypeptide(L)'
;MEVDHGAAGNGNHVQQSRRSTAELSSGPPHKPPLVDDDGRPLRTGTLWTASAHIITAVIGSGVLSLAWGVAQLGWVGGPAAIVLFGAVICYSSTLLAECYRSGDPVFGPRNRTYIDAVRATLGDSKERLCGAIQLSNLFGIGIGVSIAASVSMQAIRRAGCFHYRGHEDPCHASTSPYIAIFGVMQIVFSQIPDLDKVWWLSTVATIMSFSYSTIGICLGVAQIVVHRGPKGSLAGVIGAGAGVTLMQKVWRSLQAFGNIAFAYGFSLILLEIQDTIKSPPPSEAKVMKKATAVSVAVTMVIYLLCGCVGYAAFGGAAPDNLLTGFGFYEPFWLLDVANAFVVVHLVGTYQVMSQPVFAYVERRAAAAWPGSALVRARDVRVGGAMAFTVSPIRLAWRTAYVCVTTAVAMLLPFFGSVVGLIGALGFWPLTVYFPVEMYIAQRRVPRGAGGGCSCRGSAPGALLCPLLPRRGPSPASWKTSRRTIPSAGRADRSKQLSIRLSGKVL
;
A
#
# COMPACT_ATOMS: atom_id res chain seq x y z
N MET A 1 -61.82 -40.77 -66.86
CA MET A 1 -63.00 -39.91 -66.75
C MET A 1 -62.66 -38.85 -65.71
N GLU A 2 -62.73 -37.58 -66.09
CA GLU A 2 -62.53 -36.36 -65.27
C GLU A 2 -63.18 -36.45 -63.87
N VAL A 3 -62.80 -35.69 -62.82
CA VAL A 3 -62.90 -34.22 -62.66
C VAL A 3 -62.11 -33.79 -61.39
N ASP A 4 -61.75 -32.50 -61.41
CA ASP A 4 -60.95 -31.65 -60.54
C ASP A 4 -61.67 -31.05 -59.29
N HIS A 5 -60.92 -30.24 -58.49
CA HIS A 5 -61.29 -29.30 -57.39
C HIS A 5 -61.35 -29.83 -55.93
N GLY A 6 -60.86 -29.17 -54.87
CA GLY A 6 -60.20 -27.87 -54.67
C GLY A 6 -59.99 -27.53 -53.16
N ALA A 7 -58.85 -26.90 -52.86
CA ALA A 7 -58.50 -25.90 -51.83
C ALA A 7 -58.90 -25.98 -50.31
N ALA A 8 -57.84 -25.81 -49.48
CA ALA A 8 -57.65 -24.81 -48.40
C ALA A 8 -57.52 -25.29 -46.92
N GLY A 9 -56.39 -24.93 -46.29
CA GLY A 9 -56.39 -24.36 -44.92
C GLY A 9 -55.63 -25.09 -43.80
N ASN A 10 -54.31 -25.24 -43.89
CA ASN A 10 -53.43 -25.64 -42.76
C ASN A 10 -52.74 -24.39 -42.16
N GLY A 11 -52.91 -24.11 -40.87
CA GLY A 11 -52.33 -22.88 -40.29
C GLY A 11 -52.14 -22.75 -38.77
N ASN A 12 -52.62 -23.66 -37.92
CA ASN A 12 -52.73 -23.34 -36.47
C ASN A 12 -51.82 -24.12 -35.50
N HIS A 13 -51.03 -25.11 -35.91
CA HIS A 13 -50.24 -25.89 -34.94
C HIS A 13 -48.75 -25.51 -34.79
N VAL A 14 -48.19 -24.67 -35.67
CA VAL A 14 -46.77 -24.26 -35.59
C VAL A 14 -46.57 -22.94 -34.81
N GLN A 15 -47.64 -22.16 -34.63
CA GLN A 15 -47.53 -20.81 -34.04
C GLN A 15 -47.55 -20.81 -32.50
N GLN A 16 -48.05 -21.86 -31.86
CA GLN A 16 -48.14 -21.94 -30.39
C GLN A 16 -46.84 -22.42 -29.74
N SER A 17 -46.04 -23.27 -30.41
CA SER A 17 -44.74 -23.71 -29.90
C SER A 17 -43.63 -22.66 -30.01
N ARG A 18 -43.76 -21.67 -30.90
CA ARG A 18 -42.81 -20.54 -31.03
C ARG A 18 -43.09 -19.39 -30.07
N ARG A 19 -44.30 -19.29 -29.49
CA ARG A 19 -44.62 -18.26 -28.49
C ARG A 19 -44.09 -18.60 -27.09
N SER A 20 -44.01 -19.88 -26.73
CA SER A 20 -43.53 -20.28 -25.40
C SER A 20 -42.01 -20.14 -25.19
N THR A 21 -41.21 -20.00 -26.25
CA THR A 21 -39.75 -19.81 -26.17
C THR A 21 -39.29 -18.37 -26.34
N ALA A 22 -40.21 -17.44 -26.62
CA ALA A 22 -39.90 -16.02 -26.83
C ALA A 22 -40.13 -15.12 -25.61
N GLU A 23 -40.77 -15.61 -24.54
CA GLU A 23 -41.12 -14.82 -23.34
C GLU A 23 -40.26 -15.12 -22.09
N LEU A 24 -39.12 -15.80 -22.24
CA LEU A 24 -38.16 -16.02 -21.14
C LEU A 24 -36.78 -15.39 -21.41
N SER A 25 -36.76 -14.16 -21.96
CA SER A 25 -35.51 -13.40 -22.17
C SER A 25 -35.72 -11.89 -22.18
N SER A 26 -36.60 -11.34 -21.33
CA SER A 26 -36.73 -9.89 -21.15
C SER A 26 -36.19 -9.43 -19.79
N GLY A 27 -35.01 -9.91 -19.41
CA GLY A 27 -34.13 -9.12 -18.55
C GLY A 27 -33.47 -8.03 -19.41
N PRO A 28 -33.14 -6.84 -18.86
CA PRO A 28 -32.40 -5.84 -19.62
C PRO A 28 -31.14 -6.50 -20.20
N PRO A 29 -30.72 -6.15 -21.43
CA PRO A 29 -29.52 -6.74 -22.01
C PRO A 29 -28.39 -6.57 -21.02
N HIS A 30 -27.88 -7.69 -20.50
CA HIS A 30 -26.73 -7.70 -19.62
C HIS A 30 -25.57 -7.20 -20.48
N LYS A 31 -25.36 -5.87 -20.49
CA LYS A 31 -24.24 -5.26 -21.20
C LYS A 31 -22.99 -6.01 -20.68
N PRO A 32 -22.17 -6.60 -21.57
CA PRO A 32 -20.96 -7.25 -21.12
C PRO A 32 -20.19 -6.23 -20.28
N PRO A 33 -19.64 -6.63 -19.11
CA PRO A 33 -18.94 -5.70 -18.25
C PRO A 33 -17.87 -4.99 -19.07
N LEU A 34 -17.81 -3.66 -18.96
CA LEU A 34 -16.75 -2.88 -19.58
C LEU A 34 -15.41 -3.39 -19.02
N VAL A 35 -14.52 -3.77 -19.93
CA VAL A 35 -13.20 -4.31 -19.60
C VAL A 35 -12.10 -3.36 -20.03
N ASP A 36 -11.00 -3.35 -19.27
CA ASP A 36 -9.76 -2.69 -19.62
C ASP A 36 -9.02 -3.45 -20.75
N ASP A 37 -7.91 -2.86 -21.23
CA ASP A 37 -7.01 -3.41 -22.24
C ASP A 37 -6.37 -4.76 -21.85
N ASP A 38 -6.41 -5.13 -20.56
CA ASP A 38 -5.94 -6.41 -20.04
C ASP A 38 -7.07 -7.43 -19.79
N GLY A 39 -8.28 -7.16 -20.29
CA GLY A 39 -9.45 -8.05 -20.22
C GLY A 39 -10.10 -8.16 -18.84
N ARG A 40 -9.73 -7.30 -17.88
CA ARG A 40 -10.29 -7.25 -16.53
C ARG A 40 -11.37 -6.16 -16.39
N PRO A 41 -12.21 -6.20 -15.34
CA PRO A 41 -13.18 -5.14 -15.08
C PRO A 41 -12.52 -3.75 -15.08
N LEU A 42 -13.22 -2.76 -15.63
CA LEU A 42 -12.72 -1.39 -15.77
C LEU A 42 -12.28 -0.80 -14.42
N ARG A 43 -11.04 -0.33 -14.36
CA ARG A 43 -10.51 0.44 -13.22
C ARG A 43 -11.15 1.83 -13.15
N THR A 44 -11.45 2.30 -11.94
CA THR A 44 -12.16 3.58 -11.72
C THR A 44 -11.37 4.61 -10.93
N GLY A 45 -10.18 4.25 -10.44
CA GLY A 45 -9.34 5.11 -9.61
C GLY A 45 -8.93 6.40 -10.31
N THR A 46 -8.73 7.44 -9.51
CA THR A 46 -8.40 8.79 -9.95
C THR A 46 -7.19 9.32 -9.17
N LEU A 47 -6.74 10.53 -9.51
CA LEU A 47 -5.74 11.25 -8.73
C LEU A 47 -6.09 11.30 -7.25
N TRP A 48 -7.35 11.57 -6.91
CA TRP A 48 -7.80 11.75 -5.53
C TRP A 48 -7.85 10.46 -4.75
N THR A 49 -8.35 9.37 -5.35
CA THR A 49 -8.38 8.07 -4.68
C THR A 49 -6.96 7.52 -4.51
N ALA A 50 -6.09 7.68 -5.51
CA ALA A 50 -4.68 7.31 -5.40
C ALA A 50 -3.96 8.12 -4.29
N SER A 51 -4.16 9.44 -4.24
CA SER A 51 -3.63 10.26 -3.16
C SER A 51 -4.18 9.86 -1.78
N ALA A 52 -5.47 9.54 -1.67
CA ALA A 52 -6.06 9.06 -0.42
C ALA A 52 -5.43 7.73 0.03
N HIS A 53 -5.21 6.79 -0.89
CA HIS A 53 -4.50 5.55 -0.56
C HIS A 53 -3.06 5.81 -0.09
N ILE A 54 -2.31 6.68 -0.78
CA ILE A 54 -0.94 7.04 -0.39
C ILE A 54 -0.94 7.73 0.99
N ILE A 55 -1.81 8.72 1.20
CA ILE A 55 -1.91 9.45 2.48
C ILE A 55 -2.31 8.51 3.62
N THR A 56 -3.29 7.63 3.41
CA THR A 56 -3.70 6.61 4.39
C THR A 56 -2.55 5.67 4.75
N ALA A 57 -1.72 5.33 3.77
CA ALA A 57 -0.58 4.45 3.97
C ALA A 57 0.52 5.10 4.83
N VAL A 58 0.72 6.41 4.71
CA VAL A 58 1.85 7.11 5.34
C VAL A 58 1.46 7.91 6.60
N ILE A 59 0.37 8.68 6.59
CA ILE A 59 -0.09 9.46 7.75
C ILE A 59 -0.83 8.53 8.70
N GLY A 60 -0.17 7.51 9.23
CA GLY A 60 -0.74 6.56 10.19
C GLY A 60 0.14 6.45 11.42
N SER A 61 0.57 5.24 11.75
CA SER A 61 1.52 5.01 12.85
C SER A 61 2.82 5.81 12.69
N GLY A 62 3.34 5.97 11.47
CA GLY A 62 4.61 6.64 11.22
C GLY A 62 4.69 8.06 11.79
N VAL A 63 3.65 8.89 11.57
CA VAL A 63 3.63 10.30 12.04
C VAL A 63 3.70 10.43 13.55
N LEU A 64 3.12 9.47 14.29
CA LEU A 64 3.08 9.50 15.75
C LEU A 64 4.47 9.39 16.37
N SER A 65 5.41 8.72 15.69
CA SER A 65 6.79 8.53 16.15
C SER A 65 7.77 9.65 15.78
N LEU A 66 7.34 10.63 14.98
CA LEU A 66 8.24 11.65 14.44
C LEU A 66 8.74 12.62 15.50
N ALA A 67 7.93 12.97 16.49
CA ALA A 67 8.36 13.84 17.58
C ALA A 67 9.52 13.23 18.36
N TRP A 68 9.44 11.94 18.68
CA TRP A 68 10.55 11.19 19.25
C TRP A 68 11.77 11.12 18.32
N GLY A 69 11.55 10.85 17.03
CA GLY A 69 12.64 10.80 16.04
C GLY A 69 13.41 12.12 15.95
N VAL A 70 12.69 13.25 15.90
CA VAL A 70 13.30 14.59 15.94
C VAL A 70 13.99 14.83 17.28
N ALA A 71 13.44 14.36 18.40
CA ALA A 71 14.11 14.47 19.70
C ALA A 71 15.44 13.71 19.76
N GLN A 72 15.53 12.55 19.11
CA GLN A 72 16.79 11.80 19.04
C GLN A 72 17.80 12.45 18.09
N LEU A 73 17.38 13.12 17.01
CA LEU A 73 18.28 13.71 16.01
C LEU A 73 18.57 15.21 16.24
N GLY A 74 17.74 15.91 17.00
CA GLY A 74 17.81 17.35 17.25
C GLY A 74 17.19 18.22 16.18
N TRP A 75 17.22 19.54 16.44
CA TRP A 75 16.65 20.57 15.58
C TRP A 75 17.25 20.63 14.17
N VAL A 76 18.48 20.14 13.98
CA VAL A 76 19.10 20.06 12.65
C VAL A 76 18.84 18.70 12.02
N GLY A 77 19.26 17.63 12.69
CA GLY A 77 19.24 16.28 12.13
C GLY A 77 17.82 15.76 11.84
N GLY A 78 16.86 16.05 12.72
CA GLY A 78 15.48 15.57 12.59
C GLY A 78 14.77 16.13 11.35
N PRO A 79 14.60 17.46 11.24
CA PRO A 79 13.95 18.07 10.08
C PRO A 79 14.68 17.78 8.77
N ALA A 80 16.02 17.80 8.77
CA ALA A 80 16.82 17.46 7.59
C ALA A 80 16.57 16.02 7.13
N ALA A 81 16.48 15.06 8.07
CA ALA A 81 16.15 13.67 7.76
C ALA A 81 14.72 13.54 7.19
N ILE A 82 13.73 14.20 7.77
CA ILE A 82 12.34 14.18 7.26
C ILE A 82 12.31 14.67 5.81
N VAL A 83 12.93 15.81 5.50
CA VAL A 83 12.99 16.36 4.14
C VAL A 83 13.75 15.44 3.18
N LEU A 84 14.90 14.90 3.61
CA LEU A 84 15.72 14.01 2.79
C LEU A 84 14.96 12.73 2.42
N PHE A 85 14.38 12.05 3.40
CA PHE A 85 13.61 10.82 3.16
C PHE A 85 12.38 11.10 2.29
N GLY A 86 11.71 12.25 2.49
CA GLY A 86 10.63 12.74 1.64
C GLY A 86 11.06 12.98 0.18
N ALA A 87 12.22 13.59 -0.04
CA ALA A 87 12.77 13.79 -1.38
C ALA A 87 13.10 12.46 -2.07
N VAL A 88 13.75 11.54 -1.34
CA VAL A 88 14.14 10.21 -1.84
C VAL A 88 12.91 9.39 -2.22
N ILE A 89 11.89 9.28 -1.34
CA ILE A 89 10.66 8.53 -1.66
C ILE A 89 9.92 9.15 -2.84
N CYS A 90 9.85 10.49 -2.93
CA CYS A 90 9.19 11.17 -4.06
C CYS A 90 9.89 10.80 -5.38
N TYR A 91 11.21 10.93 -5.41
CA TYR A 91 12.01 10.60 -6.59
C TYR A 91 11.85 9.13 -6.98
N SER A 92 12.14 8.20 -6.07
CA SER A 92 12.10 6.77 -6.38
C SER A 92 10.70 6.27 -6.73
N SER A 93 9.65 6.84 -6.12
CA SER A 93 8.26 6.53 -6.46
C SER A 93 7.89 6.99 -7.87
N THR A 94 8.47 8.11 -8.35
CA THR A 94 8.27 8.53 -9.75
C THR A 94 8.96 7.61 -10.74
N LEU A 95 10.10 7.00 -10.36
CA LEU A 95 10.76 5.97 -11.16
C LEU A 95 9.92 4.69 -11.17
N LEU A 96 9.45 4.24 -10.01
CA LEU A 96 8.63 3.04 -9.89
C LEU A 96 7.34 3.15 -10.70
N ALA A 97 6.69 4.33 -10.68
CA ALA A 97 5.45 4.55 -11.42
C ALA A 97 5.62 4.39 -12.95
N GLU A 98 6.81 4.65 -13.49
CA GLU A 98 7.13 4.42 -14.91
C GLU A 98 7.29 2.93 -15.24
N CYS A 99 7.58 2.10 -14.24
CA CYS A 99 7.78 0.66 -14.40
C CYS A 99 6.48 -0.17 -14.29
N TYR A 100 5.34 0.50 -14.20
CA TYR A 100 4.04 -0.17 -14.12
C TYR A 100 3.70 -0.95 -15.40
N ARG A 101 4.00 -0.43 -16.59
CA ARG A 101 3.83 -1.19 -17.85
C ARG A 101 5.19 -1.68 -18.33
N SER A 102 5.27 -2.93 -18.79
CA SER A 102 6.50 -3.53 -19.31
C SER A 102 6.70 -3.21 -20.79
N GLY A 103 7.92 -2.83 -21.18
CA GLY A 103 8.23 -2.48 -22.58
C GLY A 103 7.68 -1.11 -22.97
N ASP A 104 6.56 -1.08 -23.70
CA ASP A 104 5.92 0.16 -24.12
C ASP A 104 5.21 0.86 -22.94
N PRO A 105 5.49 2.15 -22.65
CA PRO A 105 4.91 2.85 -21.48
C PRO A 105 3.40 3.08 -21.53
N VAL A 106 2.76 2.92 -22.69
CA VAL A 106 1.33 3.23 -22.91
C VAL A 106 0.54 1.95 -23.20
N PHE A 107 1.07 1.08 -24.04
CA PHE A 107 0.39 -0.13 -24.53
C PHE A 107 1.01 -1.43 -24.02
N GLY A 108 2.11 -1.36 -23.26
CA GLY A 108 2.76 -2.53 -22.67
C GLY A 108 1.87 -3.22 -21.64
N PRO A 109 2.08 -4.52 -21.39
CA PRO A 109 1.32 -5.26 -20.38
C PRO A 109 1.52 -4.65 -18.99
N ARG A 110 0.44 -4.59 -18.22
CA ARG A 110 0.40 -4.03 -16.86
C ARG A 110 1.03 -5.00 -15.84
N ASN A 111 1.93 -4.48 -15.01
CA ASN A 111 2.45 -5.14 -13.83
C ASN A 111 1.61 -4.72 -12.62
N ARG A 112 0.67 -5.58 -12.23
CA ARG A 112 -0.38 -5.26 -11.24
C ARG A 112 0.14 -5.20 -9.79
N THR A 113 1.26 -5.83 -9.53
CA THR A 113 1.89 -5.87 -8.22
C THR A 113 3.36 -5.50 -8.35
N TYR A 114 3.94 -5.06 -7.25
CA TYR A 114 5.35 -4.71 -7.25
C TYR A 114 6.24 -5.93 -7.52
N ILE A 115 5.88 -7.08 -6.95
CA ILE A 115 6.58 -8.36 -7.18
C ILE A 115 6.54 -8.75 -8.67
N ASP A 116 5.39 -8.61 -9.32
CA ASP A 116 5.23 -8.93 -10.75
C ASP A 116 6.09 -7.99 -11.62
N ALA A 117 6.18 -6.71 -11.25
CA ALA A 117 6.99 -5.75 -11.98
C ALA A 117 8.49 -6.05 -11.88
N VAL A 118 8.94 -6.44 -10.68
CA VAL A 118 10.32 -6.91 -10.47
C VAL A 118 10.58 -8.17 -11.29
N ARG A 119 9.64 -9.13 -11.33
CA ARG A 119 9.77 -10.33 -12.14
C ARG A 119 9.93 -10.00 -13.63
N ALA A 120 9.02 -9.18 -14.17
CA ALA A 120 8.99 -8.82 -15.58
C ALA A 120 10.25 -8.05 -16.03
N THR A 121 10.90 -7.33 -15.10
CA THR A 121 12.02 -6.44 -15.42
C THR A 121 13.39 -7.01 -15.04
N LEU A 122 13.50 -7.70 -13.90
CA LEU A 122 14.76 -8.14 -13.29
C LEU A 122 14.89 -9.66 -13.15
N GLY A 123 13.83 -10.42 -13.45
CA GLY A 123 13.83 -11.89 -13.45
C GLY A 123 13.55 -12.54 -12.09
N ASP A 124 13.40 -13.86 -12.10
CA ASP A 124 12.83 -14.65 -10.99
C ASP A 124 13.65 -14.63 -9.69
N SER A 125 14.98 -14.51 -9.77
CA SER A 125 15.82 -14.42 -8.55
C SER A 125 15.56 -13.12 -7.78
N LYS A 126 15.39 -12.01 -8.51
CA LYS A 126 15.08 -10.70 -7.92
C LYS A 126 13.62 -10.63 -7.47
N GLU A 127 12.70 -11.29 -8.17
CA GLU A 127 11.32 -11.48 -7.73
C GLU A 127 11.26 -12.14 -6.35
N ARG A 128 11.94 -13.29 -6.15
CA ARG A 128 11.92 -14.01 -4.88
C ARG A 128 12.44 -13.15 -3.72
N LEU A 129 13.55 -12.44 -3.94
CA LEU A 129 14.11 -11.52 -2.95
C LEU A 129 13.16 -10.36 -2.64
N CYS A 130 12.60 -9.71 -3.67
CA CYS A 130 11.64 -8.62 -3.51
C CYS A 130 10.40 -9.10 -2.74
N GLY A 131 9.81 -10.22 -3.16
CA GLY A 131 8.63 -10.79 -2.51
C GLY A 131 8.88 -11.16 -1.05
N ALA A 132 10.02 -11.76 -0.73
CA ALA A 132 10.37 -12.08 0.67
C ALA A 132 10.46 -10.80 1.53
N ILE A 133 11.14 -9.77 1.04
CA ILE A 133 11.30 -8.51 1.78
C ILE A 133 9.96 -7.76 1.88
N GLN A 134 9.23 -7.61 0.78
CA GLN A 134 7.96 -6.89 0.71
C GLN A 134 6.89 -7.52 1.59
N LEU A 135 6.67 -8.83 1.50
CA LEU A 135 5.64 -9.50 2.30
C LEU A 135 5.99 -9.51 3.79
N SER A 136 7.27 -9.69 4.14
CA SER A 136 7.72 -9.58 5.53
C SER A 136 7.52 -8.17 6.08
N ASN A 137 7.75 -7.14 5.26
CA ASN A 137 7.56 -5.76 5.65
C ASN A 137 6.07 -5.42 5.86
N LEU A 138 5.20 -5.82 4.93
CA LEU A 138 3.75 -5.65 5.06
C LEU A 138 3.18 -6.38 6.30
N PHE A 139 3.69 -7.57 6.61
CA PHE A 139 3.37 -8.28 7.85
C PHE A 139 3.81 -7.49 9.09
N GLY A 140 5.03 -6.96 9.09
CA GLY A 140 5.55 -6.08 10.13
C GLY A 140 4.69 -4.83 10.32
N ILE A 141 4.28 -4.17 9.23
CA ILE A 141 3.38 -3.01 9.26
C ILE A 141 2.07 -3.37 9.94
N GLY A 142 1.50 -4.55 9.64
CA GLY A 142 0.31 -5.07 10.32
C GLY A 142 0.47 -5.16 11.84
N ILE A 143 1.64 -5.60 12.33
CA ILE A 143 1.97 -5.63 13.77
C ILE A 143 2.04 -4.20 14.33
N GLY A 144 2.81 -3.31 13.69
CA GLY A 144 2.98 -1.93 14.15
C GLY A 144 1.67 -1.13 14.21
N VAL A 145 0.80 -1.31 13.20
CA VAL A 145 -0.54 -0.71 13.15
C VAL A 145 -1.43 -1.25 14.27
N SER A 146 -1.37 -2.55 14.55
CA SER A 146 -2.14 -3.17 15.65
C SER A 146 -1.71 -2.63 17.02
N ILE A 147 -0.41 -2.47 17.25
CA ILE A 147 0.12 -1.86 18.48
C ILE A 147 -0.36 -0.41 18.59
N ALA A 148 -0.20 0.40 17.54
CA ALA A 148 -0.55 1.81 17.55
C ALA A 148 -2.04 2.05 17.85
N ALA A 149 -2.94 1.29 17.21
CA ALA A 149 -4.37 1.42 17.44
C ALA A 149 -4.75 1.05 18.88
N SER A 150 -4.07 0.04 19.42
CA SER A 150 -4.29 -0.43 20.79
C SER A 150 -3.81 0.56 21.85
N VAL A 151 -2.68 1.22 21.61
CA VAL A 151 -2.20 2.32 22.47
C VAL A 151 -3.19 3.48 22.48
N SER A 152 -3.78 3.82 21.33
CA SER A 152 -4.80 4.87 21.26
C SER A 152 -6.10 4.48 21.97
N MET A 153 -6.60 3.24 21.82
CA MET A 153 -7.77 2.78 22.59
C MET A 153 -7.50 2.75 24.10
N GLN A 154 -6.30 2.33 24.50
CA GLN A 154 -5.87 2.33 25.89
C GLN A 154 -5.81 3.75 26.46
N ALA A 155 -5.35 4.73 25.69
CA ALA A 155 -5.31 6.13 26.09
C ALA A 155 -6.71 6.66 26.42
N ILE A 156 -7.72 6.34 25.58
CA ILE A 156 -9.13 6.74 25.82
C ILE A 156 -9.65 6.16 27.14
N ARG A 157 -9.45 4.87 27.41
CA ARG A 157 -9.91 4.30 28.70
C ARG A 157 -9.17 4.91 29.89
N ARG A 158 -7.86 5.17 29.76
CA ARG A 158 -7.11 5.80 30.85
C ARG A 158 -7.64 7.21 31.12
N ALA A 159 -7.93 7.99 30.09
CA ALA A 159 -8.53 9.32 30.23
C ALA A 159 -9.87 9.27 30.97
N GLY A 160 -10.78 8.37 30.54
CA GLY A 160 -12.06 8.17 31.23
C GLY A 160 -11.92 7.69 32.68
N CYS A 161 -10.92 6.85 32.98
CA CYS A 161 -10.62 6.42 34.34
C CYS A 161 -10.20 7.60 35.23
N PHE A 162 -9.27 8.42 34.78
CA PHE A 162 -8.82 9.61 35.51
C PHE A 162 -9.95 10.61 35.75
N HIS A 163 -10.84 10.79 34.76
CA HIS A 163 -11.99 11.66 34.91
C HIS A 163 -12.97 11.16 36.00
N TYR A 164 -13.21 9.85 36.06
CA TYR A 164 -14.17 9.29 37.01
C TYR A 164 -13.59 9.06 38.42
N ARG A 165 -12.31 8.67 38.51
CA ARG A 165 -11.65 8.25 39.75
C ARG A 165 -10.65 9.26 40.32
N GLY A 166 -10.35 10.32 39.57
CA GLY A 166 -9.33 11.31 39.93
C GLY A 166 -7.91 10.87 39.56
N HIS A 167 -6.96 11.82 39.63
CA HIS A 167 -5.55 11.62 39.27
C HIS A 167 -4.74 10.78 40.27
N GLU A 168 -5.32 10.45 41.43
CA GLU A 168 -4.69 9.63 42.47
C GLU A 168 -4.77 8.12 42.17
N ASP A 169 -5.71 7.67 41.32
CA ASP A 169 -5.74 6.27 40.86
C ASP A 169 -4.73 6.11 39.72
N PRO A 170 -3.76 5.17 39.80
CA PRO A 170 -2.78 4.96 38.74
C PRO A 170 -3.38 4.48 37.41
N CYS A 171 -4.68 4.11 37.38
CA CYS A 171 -5.46 3.78 36.20
C CYS A 171 -4.72 2.81 35.26
N HIS A 172 -4.10 1.79 35.85
CA HIS A 172 -3.38 0.77 35.10
C HIS A 172 -4.33 0.07 34.12
N ALA A 173 -4.02 0.18 32.83
CA ALA A 173 -4.69 -0.54 31.77
C ALA A 173 -3.65 -1.39 31.04
N SER A 174 -3.94 -2.66 30.80
CA SER A 174 -3.14 -3.52 29.91
C SER A 174 -3.45 -3.21 28.45
N THR A 175 -2.44 -3.26 27.57
CA THR A 175 -2.61 -3.04 26.12
C THR A 175 -3.15 -4.29 25.41
N SER A 176 -2.87 -5.50 25.92
CA SER A 176 -3.26 -6.78 25.32
C SER A 176 -4.76 -6.91 24.97
N PRO A 177 -5.73 -6.54 25.84
CA PRO A 177 -7.15 -6.63 25.47
C PRO A 177 -7.51 -5.74 24.28
N TYR A 178 -6.86 -4.57 24.13
CA TYR A 178 -7.10 -3.69 22.97
C TYR A 178 -6.49 -4.23 21.69
N ILE A 179 -5.35 -4.91 21.79
CA ILE A 179 -4.76 -5.62 20.65
C ILE A 179 -5.71 -6.73 20.19
N ALA A 180 -6.33 -7.47 21.12
CA ALA A 180 -7.35 -8.45 20.79
C ALA A 180 -8.57 -7.81 20.10
N ILE A 181 -9.10 -6.71 20.66
CA ILE A 181 -10.26 -5.99 20.10
C ILE A 181 -9.94 -5.53 18.66
N PHE A 182 -8.79 -4.90 18.44
CA PHE A 182 -8.38 -4.47 17.11
C PHE A 182 -8.24 -5.67 16.16
N GLY A 183 -7.64 -6.77 16.60
CA GLY A 183 -7.55 -8.01 15.83
C GLY A 183 -8.92 -8.55 15.42
N VAL A 184 -9.90 -8.57 16.33
CA VAL A 184 -11.29 -8.98 16.01
C VAL A 184 -11.91 -8.06 14.97
N MET A 185 -11.74 -6.74 15.09
CA MET A 185 -12.17 -5.79 14.06
C MET A 185 -11.53 -6.12 12.70
N GLN A 186 -10.21 -6.36 12.69
CA GLN A 186 -9.50 -6.68 11.44
C GLN A 186 -9.93 -8.02 10.84
N ILE A 187 -10.30 -9.04 11.63
CA ILE A 187 -10.85 -10.29 11.08
C ILE A 187 -12.08 -10.00 10.22
N VAL A 188 -12.95 -9.06 10.65
CA VAL A 188 -14.15 -8.66 9.91
C VAL A 188 -13.79 -7.84 8.66
N PHE A 189 -13.03 -6.75 8.82
CA PHE A 189 -12.68 -5.87 7.71
C PHE A 189 -11.79 -6.54 6.66
N SER A 190 -10.92 -7.46 7.06
CA SER A 190 -10.06 -8.21 6.15
C SER A 190 -10.84 -9.14 5.23
N GLN A 191 -12.14 -9.36 5.43
CA GLN A 191 -12.94 -10.11 4.45
C GLN A 191 -13.33 -9.29 3.21
N ILE A 192 -13.06 -7.98 3.18
CA ILE A 192 -13.29 -7.12 2.01
C ILE A 192 -12.35 -7.55 0.87
N PRO A 193 -12.84 -7.82 -0.36
CA PRO A 193 -12.08 -8.56 -1.37
C PRO A 193 -10.78 -7.90 -1.86
N ASP A 194 -10.82 -6.61 -2.20
CA ASP A 194 -9.78 -5.94 -2.99
C ASP A 194 -9.66 -4.46 -2.64
N LEU A 195 -8.48 -3.86 -2.90
CA LEU A 195 -8.17 -2.43 -2.71
C LEU A 195 -9.21 -1.49 -3.34
N ASP A 196 -9.68 -1.82 -4.54
CA ASP A 196 -10.73 -1.07 -5.26
C ASP A 196 -12.04 -0.97 -4.48
N LYS A 197 -12.34 -1.92 -3.58
CA LYS A 197 -13.54 -1.89 -2.74
C LYS A 197 -13.33 -1.21 -1.39
N VAL A 198 -12.07 -0.93 -1.04
CA VAL A 198 -11.68 -0.27 0.22
C VAL A 198 -11.39 1.23 0.04
N TRP A 199 -11.63 1.79 -1.14
CA TRP A 199 -11.40 3.21 -1.44
C TRP A 199 -12.13 4.15 -0.45
N TRP A 200 -13.38 3.82 -0.09
CA TRP A 200 -14.16 4.61 0.86
C TRP A 200 -13.54 4.60 2.25
N LEU A 201 -13.01 3.45 2.68
CA LEU A 201 -12.31 3.30 3.96
C LEU A 201 -11.01 4.10 3.96
N SER A 202 -10.31 4.15 2.82
CA SER A 202 -9.10 4.96 2.66
C SER A 202 -9.41 6.46 2.67
N THR A 203 -10.52 6.89 2.07
CA THR A 203 -10.97 8.28 2.16
C THR A 203 -11.29 8.66 3.60
N VAL A 204 -12.04 7.81 4.32
CA VAL A 204 -12.34 8.04 5.75
C VAL A 204 -11.06 8.09 6.57
N ALA A 205 -10.15 7.12 6.40
CA ALA A 205 -8.87 7.10 7.09
C ALA A 205 -8.06 8.37 6.82
N THR A 206 -7.96 8.80 5.56
CA THR A 206 -7.30 10.06 5.19
C THR A 206 -7.89 11.26 5.94
N ILE A 207 -9.21 11.39 6.03
CA ILE A 207 -9.85 12.49 6.78
C ILE A 207 -9.47 12.41 8.26
N MET A 208 -9.59 11.24 8.88
CA MET A 208 -9.21 11.03 10.28
C MET A 208 -7.73 11.38 10.52
N SER A 209 -6.86 11.08 9.55
CA SER A 209 -5.42 11.39 9.58
C SER A 209 -5.14 12.88 9.73
N PHE A 210 -5.79 13.69 8.90
CA PHE A 210 -5.68 15.13 8.97
C PHE A 210 -6.25 15.66 10.29
N SER A 211 -7.39 15.11 10.73
CA SER A 211 -8.04 15.54 11.97
C SER A 211 -7.16 15.30 13.20
N TYR A 212 -6.68 14.07 13.44
CA TYR A 212 -5.86 13.81 14.63
C TYR A 212 -4.50 14.51 14.56
N SER A 213 -3.91 14.66 13.36
CA SER A 213 -2.63 15.36 13.20
C SER A 213 -2.79 16.84 13.53
N THR A 214 -3.87 17.47 13.06
CA THR A 214 -4.20 18.87 13.37
C THR A 214 -4.42 19.06 14.87
N ILE A 215 -5.19 18.18 15.52
CA ILE A 215 -5.40 18.22 16.97
C ILE A 215 -4.07 18.09 17.71
N GLY A 216 -3.23 17.11 17.35
CA GLY A 216 -1.91 16.93 17.96
C GLY A 216 -0.98 18.14 17.79
N ILE A 217 -1.01 18.78 16.61
CA ILE A 217 -0.25 20.02 16.37
C ILE A 217 -0.78 21.15 17.25
N CYS A 218 -2.10 21.36 17.32
CA CYS A 218 -2.70 22.40 18.15
C CYS A 218 -2.40 22.20 19.64
N LEU A 219 -2.50 20.97 20.15
CA LEU A 219 -2.12 20.61 21.52
C LEU A 219 -0.62 20.85 21.77
N GLY A 220 0.23 20.53 20.80
CA GLY A 220 1.67 20.83 20.86
C GLY A 220 1.97 22.32 20.95
N VAL A 221 1.29 23.14 20.15
CA VAL A 221 1.40 24.60 20.24
C VAL A 221 0.92 25.10 21.60
N ALA A 222 -0.20 24.60 22.11
CA ALA A 222 -0.70 24.98 23.43
C ALA A 222 0.32 24.66 24.54
N GLN A 223 0.97 23.49 24.48
CA GLN A 223 2.04 23.10 25.41
C GLN A 223 3.25 24.04 25.34
N ILE A 224 3.67 24.45 24.14
CA ILE A 224 4.76 25.41 23.96
C ILE A 224 4.43 26.75 24.63
N VAL A 225 3.18 27.21 24.50
CA VAL A 225 2.70 28.45 25.13
C VAL A 225 2.71 28.32 26.66
N VAL A 226 2.21 27.22 27.21
CA VAL A 226 2.20 26.99 28.66
C VAL A 226 3.62 26.88 29.23
N HIS A 227 4.55 26.26 28.50
CA HIS A 227 5.96 26.20 28.87
C HIS A 227 6.73 27.51 28.61
N ARG A 228 6.09 28.55 28.08
CA ARG A 228 6.68 29.85 27.75
C ARG A 228 7.85 29.78 26.77
N GLY A 229 7.83 28.81 25.84
CA GLY A 229 8.82 28.71 24.78
C GLY A 229 9.08 27.29 24.28
N PRO A 230 9.73 27.14 23.12
CA PRO A 230 10.09 25.85 22.57
C PRO A 230 11.24 25.21 23.36
N LYS A 231 11.12 23.90 23.61
CA LYS A 231 12.17 23.04 24.17
C LYS A 231 13.03 22.43 23.06
N GLY A 232 14.00 21.62 23.49
CA GLY A 232 14.88 20.86 22.61
C GLY A 232 16.25 21.51 22.41
N SER A 233 17.23 20.68 22.09
CA SER A 233 18.59 21.09 21.76
C SER A 233 18.90 20.89 20.27
N LEU A 234 19.99 21.50 19.81
CA LEU A 234 20.44 21.45 18.41
C LEU A 234 20.72 20.01 17.93
N ALA A 235 21.33 19.19 18.77
CA ALA A 235 21.75 17.83 18.45
C ALA A 235 20.93 16.73 19.18
N GLY A 236 19.78 17.11 19.75
CA GLY A 236 18.83 16.18 20.35
C GLY A 236 19.19 15.77 21.76
N VAL A 237 18.70 14.61 22.19
CA VAL A 237 19.08 14.00 23.47
C VAL A 237 20.58 13.69 23.46
N ILE A 238 21.41 14.34 24.29
CA ILE A 238 22.87 14.12 24.35
C ILE A 238 23.35 14.04 25.81
N GLY A 239 24.16 13.02 26.10
CA GLY A 239 25.18 13.06 27.15
C GLY A 239 24.71 12.98 28.61
N ALA A 240 25.68 12.97 29.53
CA ALA A 240 25.55 12.67 30.96
C ALA A 240 24.49 13.51 31.71
N GLY A 241 24.14 14.71 31.24
CA GLY A 241 23.07 15.55 31.80
C GLY A 241 21.64 15.06 31.52
N ALA A 242 21.46 14.13 30.58
CA ALA A 242 20.18 13.48 30.26
C ALA A 242 20.15 11.98 30.63
N GLY A 243 21.21 11.47 31.28
CA GLY A 243 21.32 10.05 31.64
C GLY A 243 21.50 9.09 30.47
N VAL A 244 21.99 9.56 29.31
CA VAL A 244 22.14 8.74 28.09
C VAL A 244 23.62 8.56 27.74
N THR A 245 24.06 7.31 27.60
CA THR A 245 25.42 6.98 27.17
C THR A 245 25.62 7.26 25.68
N LEU A 246 26.88 7.40 25.24
CA LEU A 246 27.21 7.59 23.83
C LEU A 246 26.64 6.46 22.95
N MET A 247 26.75 5.20 23.39
CA MET A 247 26.21 4.05 22.63
C MET A 247 24.68 4.10 22.53
N GLN A 248 23.99 4.44 23.62
CA GLN A 248 22.54 4.62 23.60
C GLN A 248 22.12 5.74 22.64
N LYS A 249 22.89 6.83 22.58
CA LYS A 249 22.66 7.90 21.60
C LYS A 249 22.78 7.38 20.17
N VAL A 250 23.83 6.60 19.84
CA VAL A 250 23.98 6.02 18.50
C VAL A 250 22.80 5.12 18.15
N TRP A 251 22.39 4.22 19.05
CA TRP A 251 21.25 3.32 18.82
C TRP A 251 19.93 4.05 18.65
N ARG A 252 19.66 5.06 19.48
CA ARG A 252 18.46 5.88 19.37
C ARG A 252 18.45 6.70 18.08
N SER A 253 19.59 7.22 17.64
CA SER A 253 19.69 7.90 16.34
C SER A 253 19.42 6.96 15.17
N LEU A 254 19.97 5.75 15.17
CA LEU A 254 19.70 4.75 14.13
C LEU A 254 18.23 4.34 14.10
N GLN A 255 17.63 4.13 15.27
CA GLN A 255 16.20 3.87 15.39
C GLN A 255 15.35 5.05 14.87
N ALA A 256 15.76 6.29 15.15
CA ALA A 256 15.07 7.49 14.65
C ALA A 256 15.07 7.58 13.12
N PHE A 257 16.21 7.25 12.47
CA PHE A 257 16.23 7.13 11.01
C PHE A 257 15.28 6.03 10.52
N GLY A 258 15.24 4.88 11.18
CA GLY A 258 14.28 3.81 10.89
C GLY A 258 12.82 4.28 11.02
N ASN A 259 12.49 5.03 12.08
CA ASN A 259 11.14 5.55 12.29
C ASN A 259 10.73 6.54 11.20
N ILE A 260 11.64 7.46 10.83
CA ILE A 260 11.40 8.41 9.73
C ILE A 260 11.27 7.68 8.40
N ALA A 261 12.10 6.66 8.15
CA ALA A 261 12.02 5.84 6.95
C ALA A 261 10.68 5.11 6.84
N PHE A 262 10.21 4.53 7.95
CA PHE A 262 8.90 3.89 8.00
C PHE A 262 7.76 4.87 7.71
N ALA A 263 7.83 6.11 8.22
CA ALA A 263 6.79 7.10 7.99
C ALA A 263 6.53 7.36 6.50
N TYR A 264 7.55 7.22 5.64
CA TYR A 264 7.42 7.37 4.18
C TYR A 264 7.15 6.07 3.41
N GLY A 265 6.96 4.93 4.08
CA GLY A 265 7.00 3.59 3.50
C GLY A 265 5.80 3.16 2.63
N PHE A 266 5.37 3.95 1.64
CA PHE A 266 4.27 3.55 0.72
C PHE A 266 4.72 2.90 -0.59
N SER A 267 6.02 2.92 -0.93
CA SER A 267 6.51 2.38 -2.21
C SER A 267 6.19 0.88 -2.38
N LEU A 268 6.12 0.15 -1.27
CA LEU A 268 5.74 -1.26 -1.17
C LEU A 268 4.30 -1.59 -1.61
N ILE A 269 3.43 -0.60 -1.81
CA ILE A 269 2.07 -0.81 -2.34
C ILE A 269 1.78 0.11 -3.53
N LEU A 270 2.80 0.79 -4.05
CA LEU A 270 2.63 1.84 -5.05
C LEU A 270 2.03 1.28 -6.35
N LEU A 271 2.54 0.14 -6.82
CA LEU A 271 2.06 -0.43 -8.08
C LEU A 271 0.66 -1.03 -7.94
N GLU A 272 0.32 -1.54 -6.76
CA GLU A 272 -1.02 -2.01 -6.43
C GLU A 272 -2.02 -0.84 -6.39
N ILE A 273 -1.64 0.32 -5.85
CA ILE A 273 -2.46 1.55 -5.94
C ILE A 273 -2.57 2.02 -7.38
N GLN A 274 -1.47 1.99 -8.14
CA GLN A 274 -1.45 2.41 -9.53
C GLN A 274 -2.32 1.52 -10.42
N ASP A 275 -2.43 0.22 -10.11
CA ASP A 275 -3.32 -0.73 -10.77
C ASP A 275 -4.80 -0.43 -10.53
N THR A 276 -5.17 0.48 -9.62
CA THR A 276 -6.58 0.93 -9.44
C THR A 276 -6.96 2.06 -10.40
N ILE A 277 -5.98 2.73 -11.02
CA ILE A 277 -6.19 3.95 -11.80
C ILE A 277 -6.82 3.63 -13.15
N LYS A 278 -7.86 4.39 -13.51
CA LYS A 278 -8.56 4.27 -14.80
C LYS A 278 -7.68 4.66 -15.99
N SER A 279 -7.96 4.06 -17.15
CA SER A 279 -7.37 4.41 -18.46
C SER A 279 -8.51 4.74 -19.45
N PRO A 280 -8.45 5.75 -20.37
CA PRO A 280 -7.32 6.49 -20.94
C PRO A 280 -7.38 8.04 -20.65
N PRO A 281 -6.66 8.90 -21.40
CA PRO A 281 -5.68 9.89 -20.88
C PRO A 281 -6.14 10.76 -19.69
N PRO A 282 -5.22 11.09 -18.76
CA PRO A 282 -3.77 10.83 -18.77
C PRO A 282 -3.39 9.38 -18.41
N SER A 283 -2.16 8.96 -18.73
CA SER A 283 -1.65 7.62 -18.39
C SER A 283 -1.60 7.37 -16.88
N GLU A 284 -1.66 6.10 -16.49
CA GLU A 284 -1.63 5.66 -15.09
C GLU A 284 -0.38 6.17 -14.38
N ALA A 285 0.78 6.10 -15.04
CA ALA A 285 2.05 6.62 -14.53
C ALA A 285 2.01 8.15 -14.31
N LYS A 286 1.36 8.90 -15.21
CA LYS A 286 1.25 10.36 -15.09
C LYS A 286 0.33 10.75 -13.93
N VAL A 287 -0.80 10.06 -13.77
CA VAL A 287 -1.70 10.25 -12.62
C VAL A 287 -0.96 9.90 -11.32
N MET A 288 -0.28 8.76 -11.30
CA MET A 288 0.42 8.27 -10.11
C MET A 288 1.56 9.19 -9.68
N LYS A 289 2.36 9.72 -10.62
CA LYS A 289 3.39 10.72 -10.30
C LYS A 289 2.81 11.98 -9.67
N LYS A 290 1.67 12.46 -10.18
CA LYS A 290 0.99 13.62 -9.61
C LYS A 290 0.41 13.30 -8.23
N ALA A 291 -0.17 12.10 -8.05
CA ALA A 291 -0.67 11.64 -6.75
C ALA A 291 0.46 11.55 -5.71
N THR A 292 1.59 10.95 -6.09
CA THR A 292 2.82 10.89 -5.30
C THR A 292 3.32 12.27 -4.91
N ALA A 293 3.46 13.20 -5.87
CA ALA A 293 3.97 14.54 -5.59
C ALA A 293 3.08 15.31 -4.61
N VAL A 294 1.75 15.28 -4.83
CA VAL A 294 0.78 15.93 -3.93
C VAL A 294 0.82 15.29 -2.54
N SER A 295 0.76 13.96 -2.48
CA SER A 295 0.73 13.23 -1.21
C SER A 295 1.99 13.46 -0.41
N VAL A 296 3.18 13.31 -1.02
CA VAL A 296 4.46 13.53 -0.32
C VAL A 296 4.61 14.98 0.17
N ALA A 297 4.20 15.96 -0.63
CA ALA A 297 4.24 17.36 -0.22
C ALA A 297 3.36 17.62 1.01
N VAL A 298 2.11 17.15 0.99
CA VAL A 298 1.17 17.29 2.10
C VAL A 298 1.66 16.56 3.35
N THR A 299 2.14 15.33 3.18
CA THR A 299 2.61 14.51 4.31
C THR A 299 3.87 15.09 4.91
N MET A 300 4.79 15.63 4.10
CA MET A 300 6.02 16.25 4.59
C MET A 300 5.72 17.48 5.44
N VAL A 301 4.75 18.31 5.05
CA VAL A 301 4.30 19.45 5.89
C VAL A 301 3.77 18.94 7.22
N ILE A 302 2.89 17.95 7.21
CA ILE A 302 2.34 17.37 8.46
C ILE A 302 3.43 16.75 9.31
N TYR A 303 4.40 16.06 8.71
CA TYR A 303 5.49 15.39 9.41
C TYR A 303 6.44 16.37 10.07
N LEU A 304 6.78 17.45 9.36
CA LEU A 304 7.55 18.55 9.93
C LEU A 304 6.78 19.21 11.07
N LEU A 305 5.48 19.48 10.89
CA LEU A 305 4.66 20.08 11.95
C LEU A 305 4.57 19.16 13.17
N CYS A 306 4.11 17.91 13.03
CA CYS A 306 4.00 16.96 14.14
C CYS A 306 5.35 16.68 14.80
N GLY A 307 6.42 16.49 14.01
CA GLY A 307 7.76 16.22 14.52
C GLY A 307 8.38 17.42 15.26
N CYS A 308 8.41 18.59 14.61
CA CYS A 308 9.03 19.80 15.17
C CYS A 308 8.20 20.39 16.30
N VAL A 309 6.88 20.50 16.16
CA VAL A 309 6.02 21.03 17.24
C VAL A 309 6.02 20.07 18.42
N GLY A 310 5.98 18.75 18.19
CA GLY A 310 6.12 17.76 19.25
C GLY A 310 7.45 17.88 19.98
N TYR A 311 8.56 18.04 19.25
CA TYR A 311 9.87 18.26 19.86
C TYR A 311 9.97 19.60 20.61
N ALA A 312 9.39 20.68 20.09
CA ALA A 312 9.31 21.95 20.79
C ALA A 312 8.46 21.86 22.07
N ALA A 313 7.39 21.05 22.09
CA ALA A 313 6.55 20.89 23.27
C ALA A 313 7.25 20.06 24.37
N PHE A 314 7.90 18.96 24.00
CA PHE A 314 8.37 17.95 24.96
C PHE A 314 9.90 17.87 25.11
N GLY A 315 10.67 18.48 24.21
CA GLY A 315 12.12 18.41 24.20
C GLY A 315 12.63 16.97 24.13
N GLY A 316 13.67 16.66 24.92
CA GLY A 316 14.26 15.30 24.97
C GLY A 316 13.33 14.21 25.51
N ALA A 317 12.19 14.60 26.11
CA ALA A 317 11.17 13.69 26.65
C ALA A 317 10.01 13.46 25.68
N ALA A 318 10.16 13.81 24.40
CA ALA A 318 9.13 13.56 23.40
C ALA A 318 8.74 12.07 23.35
N PRO A 319 7.45 11.73 23.36
CA PRO A 319 6.99 10.35 23.41
C PRO A 319 7.13 9.65 22.05
N ASP A 320 7.25 8.32 22.06
CA ASP A 320 7.21 7.46 20.86
C ASP A 320 5.88 7.58 20.09
N ASN A 321 4.81 7.98 20.77
CA ASN A 321 3.53 8.34 20.16
C ASN A 321 3.17 9.75 20.63
N LEU A 322 3.18 10.73 19.72
CA LEU A 322 2.91 12.14 19.99
C LEU A 322 1.69 12.34 20.90
N LEU A 323 0.59 11.63 20.65
CA LEU A 323 -0.66 11.79 21.40
C LEU A 323 -0.56 11.33 22.86
N THR A 324 0.39 10.45 23.20
CA THR A 324 0.60 10.00 24.58
C THR A 324 1.37 11.01 25.44
N GLY A 325 2.06 11.97 24.83
CA GLY A 325 2.90 12.95 25.56
C GLY A 325 2.11 14.10 26.16
N PHE A 326 0.93 14.41 25.63
CA PHE A 326 0.13 15.53 26.12
C PHE A 326 -0.33 15.38 27.57
N GLY A 327 -0.19 14.18 28.15
CA GLY A 327 -0.89 13.84 29.39
C GLY A 327 -2.40 13.96 29.17
N PHE A 328 -3.19 13.80 30.22
CA PHE A 328 -4.65 14.00 30.15
C PHE A 328 -4.96 15.50 30.20
N TYR A 329 -4.38 16.25 29.26
CA TYR A 329 -4.51 17.70 29.16
C TYR A 329 -5.98 18.09 29.03
N GLU A 330 -6.42 19.06 29.81
CA GLU A 330 -7.75 19.65 29.66
C GLU A 330 -7.79 20.49 28.36
N PRO A 331 -8.75 20.24 27.44
CA PRO A 331 -9.86 19.31 27.58
C PRO A 331 -9.52 17.86 27.15
N PHE A 332 -9.74 16.90 28.06
CA PHE A 332 -9.46 15.47 27.82
C PHE A 332 -10.27 14.89 26.65
N TRP A 333 -11.50 15.39 26.43
CA TRP A 333 -12.36 14.95 25.33
C TRP A 333 -11.71 15.17 23.96
N LEU A 334 -10.91 16.22 23.79
CA LEU A 334 -10.25 16.52 22.52
C LEU A 334 -9.15 15.50 22.22
N LEU A 335 -8.43 15.07 23.26
CA LEU A 335 -7.43 14.02 23.16
C LEU A 335 -8.07 12.65 22.90
N ASP A 336 -9.22 12.37 23.52
CA ASP A 336 -9.97 11.13 23.27
C ASP A 336 -10.49 11.07 21.83
N VAL A 337 -11.01 12.18 21.31
CA VAL A 337 -11.42 12.30 19.90
C VAL A 337 -10.23 12.07 18.96
N ALA A 338 -9.06 12.65 19.25
CA ALA A 338 -7.86 12.42 18.44
C ALA A 338 -7.44 10.95 18.44
N ASN A 339 -7.46 10.28 19.60
CA ASN A 339 -7.15 8.86 19.69
C ASN A 339 -8.21 7.98 18.98
N ALA A 340 -9.50 8.34 19.04
CA ALA A 340 -10.54 7.64 18.31
C ALA A 340 -10.33 7.76 16.79
N PHE A 341 -9.97 8.95 16.31
CA PHE A 341 -9.58 9.17 14.91
C PHE A 341 -8.37 8.33 14.50
N VAL A 342 -7.34 8.21 15.35
CA VAL A 342 -6.22 7.29 15.10
C VAL A 342 -6.70 5.84 14.95
N VAL A 343 -7.59 5.36 15.81
CA VAL A 343 -8.11 3.98 15.71
C VAL A 343 -8.83 3.76 14.38
N VAL A 344 -9.73 4.67 14.00
CA VAL A 344 -10.46 4.59 12.72
C VAL A 344 -9.51 4.66 11.52
N HIS A 345 -8.52 5.56 11.55
CA HIS A 345 -7.48 5.64 10.54
C HIS A 345 -6.77 4.30 10.37
N LEU A 346 -6.29 3.73 11.48
CA LEU A 346 -5.45 2.54 11.49
C LEU A 346 -6.21 1.29 11.04
N VAL A 347 -7.55 1.27 11.15
CA VAL A 347 -8.36 0.26 10.46
C VAL A 347 -8.17 0.34 8.94
N GLY A 348 -8.23 1.54 8.37
CA GLY A 348 -7.97 1.76 6.94
C GLY A 348 -6.53 1.40 6.53
N THR A 349 -5.54 1.85 7.29
CA THR A 349 -4.12 1.52 7.02
C THR A 349 -3.87 0.01 7.03
N TYR A 350 -4.41 -0.72 8.03
CA TYR A 350 -4.24 -2.17 8.11
C TYR A 350 -4.77 -2.86 6.85
N GLN A 351 -5.93 -2.43 6.36
CA GLN A 351 -6.53 -2.98 5.15
C GLN A 351 -5.68 -2.66 3.91
N VAL A 352 -5.33 -1.39 3.69
CA VAL A 352 -4.51 -0.98 2.54
C VAL A 352 -3.18 -1.76 2.48
N MET A 353 -2.56 -2.03 3.63
CA MET A 353 -1.28 -2.73 3.72
C MET A 353 -1.38 -4.26 3.66
N SER A 354 -2.49 -4.85 4.13
CA SER A 354 -2.63 -6.31 4.18
C SER A 354 -3.21 -6.91 2.89
N GLN A 355 -3.96 -6.14 2.10
CA GLN A 355 -4.57 -6.61 0.85
C GLN A 355 -3.55 -7.20 -0.15
N PRO A 356 -2.36 -6.62 -0.37
CA PRO A 356 -1.36 -7.23 -1.24
C PRO A 356 -0.89 -8.61 -0.75
N VAL A 357 -0.77 -8.81 0.56
CA VAL A 357 -0.39 -10.11 1.15
C VAL A 357 -1.49 -11.14 0.91
N PHE A 358 -2.75 -10.75 1.13
CA PHE A 358 -3.91 -11.60 0.87
C PHE A 358 -3.99 -12.00 -0.60
N ALA A 359 -3.92 -11.02 -1.51
CA ALA A 359 -3.96 -11.24 -2.94
C ALA A 359 -2.81 -12.15 -3.42
N TYR A 360 -1.61 -12.00 -2.86
CA TYR A 360 -0.45 -12.83 -3.21
C TYR A 360 -0.68 -14.32 -2.89
N VAL A 361 -1.15 -14.62 -1.67
CA VAL A 361 -1.38 -16.01 -1.23
C VAL A 361 -2.59 -16.62 -1.93
N GLU A 362 -3.67 -15.86 -2.07
CA GLU A 362 -4.89 -16.33 -2.76
C GLU A 362 -4.63 -16.65 -4.24
N ARG A 363 -3.86 -15.80 -4.94
CA ARG A 363 -3.47 -16.07 -6.34
C ARG A 363 -2.61 -17.33 -6.46
N ARG A 364 -1.67 -17.55 -5.54
CA ARG A 364 -0.85 -18.78 -5.51
C ARG A 364 -1.68 -20.02 -5.20
N ALA A 365 -2.59 -19.95 -4.23
CA ALA A 365 -3.50 -21.03 -3.91
C ALA A 365 -4.41 -21.37 -5.10
N ALA A 366 -4.92 -20.35 -5.80
CA ALA A 366 -5.75 -20.54 -6.99
C ALA A 366 -4.99 -21.17 -8.16
N ALA A 367 -3.72 -20.82 -8.34
CA ALA A 367 -2.87 -21.43 -9.36
C ALA A 367 -2.45 -22.86 -9.01
N ALA A 368 -2.21 -23.15 -7.73
CA ALA A 368 -1.80 -24.48 -7.26
C ALA A 368 -2.96 -25.50 -7.23
N TRP A 369 -4.18 -25.05 -6.92
CA TRP A 369 -5.36 -25.90 -6.79
C TRP A 369 -6.53 -25.43 -7.66
N PRO A 370 -6.37 -25.44 -8.99
CA PRO A 370 -7.41 -25.01 -9.91
C PRO A 370 -8.66 -25.89 -9.76
N GLY A 371 -9.84 -25.25 -9.66
CA GLY A 371 -11.12 -25.94 -9.57
C GLY A 371 -11.49 -26.51 -8.19
N SER A 372 -10.59 -26.45 -7.19
CA SER A 372 -10.86 -26.95 -5.84
C SER A 372 -12.03 -26.20 -5.16
N ALA A 373 -12.80 -26.92 -4.34
CA ALA A 373 -13.90 -26.31 -3.57
C ALA A 373 -13.42 -25.28 -2.53
N LEU A 374 -12.14 -25.34 -2.15
CA LEU A 374 -11.49 -24.44 -1.19
C LEU A 374 -11.18 -23.06 -1.77
N VAL A 375 -10.79 -23.01 -3.06
CA VAL A 375 -10.49 -21.76 -3.77
C VAL A 375 -11.76 -21.16 -4.37
N ARG A 376 -12.73 -22.00 -4.74
CA ARG A 376 -13.96 -21.56 -5.42
C ARG A 376 -14.73 -20.55 -4.57
N ALA A 377 -14.89 -19.37 -5.14
CA ALA A 377 -15.78 -18.33 -4.63
C ALA A 377 -17.24 -18.81 -4.62
N ARG A 378 -17.93 -18.62 -3.50
CA ARG A 378 -19.35 -18.90 -3.31
C ARG A 378 -20.04 -17.66 -2.79
N ASP A 379 -21.18 -17.28 -3.37
CA ASP A 379 -21.96 -16.16 -2.84
C ASP A 379 -22.82 -16.64 -1.67
N VAL A 380 -22.49 -16.15 -0.48
CA VAL A 380 -23.25 -16.35 0.75
C VAL A 380 -24.08 -15.10 1.01
N ARG A 381 -25.40 -15.25 1.04
CA ARG A 381 -26.31 -14.16 1.39
C ARG A 381 -26.53 -14.14 2.90
N VAL A 382 -26.26 -13.00 3.52
CA VAL A 382 -26.55 -12.75 4.94
C VAL A 382 -27.72 -11.76 4.98
N GLY A 383 -28.91 -12.28 5.27
CA GLY A 383 -30.17 -11.52 5.18
C GLY A 383 -30.60 -11.23 3.74
N GLY A 384 -31.65 -10.41 3.59
CA GLY A 384 -32.24 -10.08 2.27
C GLY A 384 -31.42 -9.10 1.41
N ALA A 385 -30.44 -8.40 1.99
CA ALA A 385 -29.77 -7.27 1.33
C ALA A 385 -28.26 -7.46 1.09
N MET A 386 -27.56 -8.37 1.80
CA MET A 386 -26.11 -8.49 1.71
C MET A 386 -25.67 -9.83 1.11
N ALA A 387 -25.02 -9.80 -0.05
CA ALA A 387 -24.38 -10.94 -0.67
C ALA A 387 -22.85 -10.81 -0.54
N PHE A 388 -22.21 -11.82 0.04
CA PHE A 388 -20.76 -11.90 0.20
C PHE A 388 -20.21 -13.06 -0.62
N THR A 389 -19.35 -12.77 -1.58
CA THR A 389 -18.58 -13.81 -2.26
C THR A 389 -17.50 -14.30 -1.33
N VAL A 390 -17.55 -15.52 -0.80
CA VAL A 390 -16.59 -16.14 0.14
C VAL A 390 -15.93 -17.38 -0.46
N SER A 391 -14.62 -17.53 -0.25
CA SER A 391 -13.92 -18.80 -0.47
C SER A 391 -13.35 -19.31 0.87
N PRO A 392 -13.41 -20.62 1.15
CA PRO A 392 -12.87 -21.18 2.40
C PRO A 392 -11.41 -20.81 2.64
N ILE A 393 -10.58 -20.85 1.59
CA ILE A 393 -9.15 -20.49 1.71
C ILE A 393 -8.97 -19.02 2.10
N ARG A 394 -9.77 -18.11 1.53
CA ARG A 394 -9.70 -16.69 1.82
C ARG A 394 -10.10 -16.42 3.26
N LEU A 395 -11.22 -17.01 3.72
CA LEU A 395 -11.67 -16.84 5.08
C LEU A 395 -10.64 -17.38 6.07
N ALA A 396 -10.16 -18.61 5.87
CA ALA A 396 -9.20 -19.24 6.77
C ALA A 396 -7.85 -18.51 6.81
N TRP A 397 -7.27 -18.21 5.63
CA TRP A 397 -5.95 -17.57 5.54
C TRP A 397 -5.96 -16.14 6.10
N ARG A 398 -6.95 -15.31 5.71
CA ARG A 398 -7.01 -13.92 6.18
C ARG A 398 -7.22 -13.86 7.69
N THR A 399 -8.08 -14.72 8.25
CA THR A 399 -8.25 -14.83 9.70
C THR A 399 -6.96 -15.31 10.38
N ALA A 400 -6.30 -16.34 9.86
CA ALA A 400 -5.02 -16.82 10.41
C ALA A 400 -3.94 -15.74 10.40
N TYR A 401 -3.81 -14.99 9.30
CA TYR A 401 -2.90 -13.85 9.20
C TYR A 401 -3.17 -12.79 10.28
N VAL A 402 -4.44 -12.41 10.45
CA VAL A 402 -4.82 -11.42 11.47
C VAL A 402 -4.54 -11.96 12.87
N CYS A 403 -4.88 -13.21 13.17
CA CYS A 403 -4.58 -13.85 14.46
C CYS A 403 -3.07 -13.87 14.76
N VAL A 404 -2.24 -14.20 13.77
CA VAL A 404 -0.79 -14.25 13.94
C VAL A 404 -0.21 -12.84 14.16
N THR A 405 -0.58 -11.85 13.33
CA THR A 405 -0.12 -10.46 13.55
C THR A 405 -0.56 -9.92 14.91
N THR A 406 -1.77 -10.26 15.35
CA THR A 406 -2.33 -9.89 16.67
C THR A 406 -1.54 -10.54 17.80
N ALA A 407 -1.25 -11.84 17.71
CA ALA A 407 -0.47 -12.56 18.72
C ALA A 407 0.95 -12.00 18.84
N VAL A 408 1.62 -11.73 17.71
CA VAL A 408 2.96 -11.12 17.72
C VAL A 408 2.92 -9.71 18.32
N ALA A 409 1.90 -8.91 18.00
CA ALA A 409 1.70 -7.58 18.59
C ALA A 409 1.52 -7.64 20.12
N MET A 410 0.83 -8.68 20.64
CA MET A 410 0.70 -8.90 22.08
C MET A 410 2.02 -9.28 22.76
N LEU A 411 2.88 -10.05 22.08
CA LEU A 411 4.17 -10.49 22.61
C LEU A 411 5.21 -9.37 22.62
N LEU A 412 5.14 -8.42 21.67
CA LEU A 412 6.14 -7.38 21.46
C LEU A 412 5.49 -5.99 21.29
N PRO A 413 4.86 -5.41 22.33
CA PRO A 413 4.13 -4.14 22.22
C PRO A 413 5.05 -2.89 22.21
N PHE A 414 6.24 -2.98 21.60
CA PHE A 414 7.24 -1.91 21.54
C PHE A 414 7.10 -1.08 20.25
N PHE A 415 6.19 -0.12 20.25
CA PHE A 415 5.82 0.65 19.07
C PHE A 415 7.02 1.23 18.29
N GLY A 416 7.84 2.07 18.93
CA GLY A 416 8.95 2.75 18.28
C GLY A 416 10.04 1.80 17.77
N SER A 417 10.30 0.67 18.44
CA SER A 417 11.33 -0.29 18.02
C SER A 417 10.88 -1.14 16.84
N VAL A 418 9.62 -1.59 16.87
CA VAL A 418 9.01 -2.36 15.77
C VAL A 418 8.99 -1.51 14.49
N VAL A 419 8.49 -0.28 14.59
CA VAL A 419 8.40 0.65 13.46
C VAL A 419 9.78 0.99 12.88
N GLY A 420 10.77 1.25 13.74
CA GLY A 420 12.14 1.55 13.31
C GLY A 420 12.79 0.41 12.56
N LEU A 421 12.60 -0.83 13.02
CA LEU A 421 13.11 -2.03 12.36
C LEU A 421 12.46 -2.23 10.97
N ILE A 422 11.13 -2.08 10.89
CA ILE A 422 10.38 -2.22 9.64
C ILE A 422 10.85 -1.18 8.62
N GLY A 423 11.01 0.08 9.04
CA GLY A 423 11.52 1.15 8.19
C GLY A 423 12.92 0.88 7.67
N ALA A 424 13.84 0.45 8.55
CA ALA A 424 15.22 0.15 8.16
C ALA A 424 15.31 -1.01 7.15
N LEU A 425 14.55 -2.09 7.35
CA LEU A 425 14.54 -3.25 6.46
C LEU A 425 13.80 -3.00 5.15
N GLY A 426 12.80 -2.13 5.14
CA GLY A 426 11.96 -1.86 3.98
C GLY A 426 12.51 -0.79 3.06
N PHE A 427 12.91 0.34 3.63
CA PHE A 427 13.15 1.56 2.86
C PHE A 427 14.28 1.39 1.85
N TRP A 428 15.45 0.88 2.27
CA TRP A 428 16.54 0.72 1.31
C TRP A 428 16.21 -0.23 0.13
N PRO A 429 15.85 -1.50 0.35
CA PRO A 429 15.59 -2.42 -0.75
C PRO A 429 14.34 -2.04 -1.58
N LEU A 430 13.21 -1.73 -0.93
CA LEU A 430 11.91 -1.57 -1.60
C LEU A 430 11.60 -0.12 -2.01
N THR A 431 12.25 0.87 -1.41
CA THR A 431 12.05 2.28 -1.79
C THR A 431 13.16 2.77 -2.70
N VAL A 432 14.41 2.31 -2.53
CA VAL A 432 15.55 2.84 -3.29
C VAL A 432 16.03 1.85 -4.34
N TYR A 433 16.46 0.67 -3.91
CA TYR A 433 17.19 -0.27 -4.77
C TYR A 433 16.36 -0.79 -5.94
N PHE A 434 15.21 -1.43 -5.66
CA PHE A 434 14.40 -2.05 -6.71
C PHE A 434 13.82 -1.02 -7.70
N PRO A 435 13.26 0.14 -7.29
CA PRO A 435 12.76 1.12 -8.24
C PRO A 435 13.84 1.64 -9.20
N VAL A 436 15.03 1.94 -8.69
CA VAL A 436 16.15 2.43 -9.50
C VAL A 436 16.65 1.37 -10.48
N GLU A 437 16.87 0.13 -10.01
CA GLU A 437 17.34 -0.96 -10.88
C GLU A 437 16.31 -1.30 -11.96
N MET A 438 15.02 -1.35 -11.61
CA MET A 438 13.95 -1.58 -12.58
C MET A 438 13.92 -0.49 -13.65
N TYR A 439 14.01 0.77 -13.25
CA TYR A 439 13.99 1.90 -14.18
C TYR A 439 15.19 1.86 -15.14
N ILE A 440 16.40 1.58 -14.63
CA ILE A 440 17.61 1.45 -15.45
C ILE A 440 17.47 0.30 -16.46
N ALA A 441 17.01 -0.86 -16.00
CA ALA A 441 16.84 -2.05 -16.83
C ALA A 441 15.82 -1.81 -17.95
N GLN A 442 14.67 -1.20 -17.62
CA GLN A 442 13.60 -0.97 -18.57
C GLN A 442 13.92 0.12 -19.60
N ARG A 443 14.52 1.23 -19.16
CA ARG A 443 14.87 2.36 -20.05
C ARG A 443 16.19 2.15 -20.79
N ARG A 444 16.87 1.02 -20.58
CA ARG A 444 18.20 0.70 -21.14
C ARG A 444 19.18 1.88 -20.98
N VAL A 445 19.11 2.57 -19.85
CA VAL A 445 20.00 3.72 -19.59
C VAL A 445 21.44 3.22 -19.62
N PRO A 446 22.31 3.77 -20.50
CA PRO A 446 23.69 3.31 -20.58
C PRO A 446 24.36 3.40 -19.21
N ARG A 447 24.84 2.25 -18.72
CA ARG A 447 25.65 2.18 -17.50
C ARG A 447 26.99 2.85 -17.80
N GLY A 448 27.11 4.16 -17.57
CA GLY A 448 28.37 4.90 -17.67
C GLY A 448 28.38 6.26 -18.38
N ALA A 449 27.27 6.75 -18.95
CA ALA A 449 27.27 8.02 -19.70
C ALA A 449 27.11 9.29 -18.83
N GLY A 450 27.40 9.22 -17.54
CA GLY A 450 27.50 10.38 -16.65
C GLY A 450 28.33 9.98 -15.44
N GLY A 451 29.37 10.76 -15.16
CA GLY A 451 30.49 10.42 -14.26
C GLY A 451 30.12 9.67 -12.98
N GLY A 452 30.96 8.68 -12.68
CA GLY A 452 31.03 7.84 -11.47
C GLY A 452 29.99 8.06 -10.36
N CYS A 453 28.91 7.29 -10.39
CA CYS A 453 28.21 6.86 -9.18
C CYS A 453 27.96 5.35 -9.33
N SER A 454 28.96 4.55 -8.91
CA SER A 454 28.81 3.10 -8.80
C SER A 454 27.90 2.80 -7.61
N CYS A 455 26.59 2.66 -7.86
CA CYS A 455 25.62 2.18 -6.87
C CYS A 455 25.71 0.66 -6.69
N ARG A 456 26.93 0.15 -6.48
CA ARG A 456 27.17 -1.22 -6.00
C ARG A 456 28.06 -1.12 -4.78
N GLY A 457 27.42 -1.09 -3.62
CA GLY A 457 28.10 -1.11 -2.34
C GLY A 457 27.17 -0.69 -1.21
N SER A 458 26.96 -1.59 -0.27
CA SER A 458 26.39 -1.34 1.05
C SER A 458 27.18 -0.24 1.77
N ALA A 459 26.78 1.02 1.64
CA ALA A 459 27.25 2.13 2.47
C ALA A 459 26.26 3.33 2.43
N PRO A 460 26.17 4.15 3.50
CA PRO A 460 25.20 5.25 3.62
C PRO A 460 25.44 6.44 2.66
N GLY A 461 26.55 6.47 1.90
CA GLY A 461 26.91 7.59 1.02
C GLY A 461 26.10 7.72 -0.27
N ALA A 462 25.24 6.75 -0.60
CA ALA A 462 24.44 6.75 -1.82
C ALA A 462 23.18 7.65 -1.76
N LEU A 463 22.88 8.26 -0.60
CA LEU A 463 21.69 9.10 -0.38
C LEU A 463 21.71 10.44 -1.14
N LEU A 464 22.86 10.90 -1.64
CA LEU A 464 23.02 12.23 -2.26
C LEU A 464 23.02 12.23 -3.80
N CYS A 465 23.09 11.07 -4.46
CA CYS A 465 23.23 11.02 -5.92
C CYS A 465 21.94 11.28 -6.77
N PRO A 466 20.68 11.35 -6.25
CA PRO A 466 19.50 11.54 -7.12
C PRO A 466 19.02 13.00 -7.33
N LEU A 467 19.65 14.02 -6.74
CA LEU A 467 19.11 15.39 -6.75
C LEU A 467 19.35 16.23 -8.03
N LEU A 468 19.90 15.67 -9.11
CA LEU A 468 20.12 16.41 -10.36
C LEU A 468 19.03 16.11 -11.41
N PRO A 469 18.27 17.12 -11.89
CA PRO A 469 17.28 16.92 -12.93
C PRO A 469 17.97 16.59 -14.26
N ARG A 470 17.78 15.35 -14.75
CA ARG A 470 18.17 14.99 -16.12
C ARG A 470 16.98 15.19 -17.07
N ARG A 471 17.15 16.08 -18.06
CA ARG A 471 16.25 16.17 -19.22
C ARG A 471 16.23 14.80 -19.92
N GLY A 472 15.07 14.16 -19.97
CA GLY A 472 14.89 12.94 -20.74
C GLY A 472 15.07 13.19 -22.25
N PRO A 473 15.44 12.16 -23.04
CA PRO A 473 15.50 12.31 -24.48
C PRO A 473 14.11 12.55 -25.08
N SER A 474 14.04 13.46 -26.06
CA SER A 474 12.84 13.82 -26.82
C SER A 474 12.22 12.58 -27.52
N PRO A 475 10.88 12.53 -27.73
CA PRO A 475 10.19 11.40 -28.38
C PRO A 475 10.63 11.09 -29.82
N ALA A 476 11.51 11.91 -30.42
CA ALA A 476 11.92 11.77 -31.81
C ALA A 476 12.89 10.61 -32.09
N SER A 477 13.52 9.99 -31.08
CA SER A 477 14.55 8.96 -31.32
C SER A 477 14.01 7.55 -31.62
N TRP A 478 12.69 7.34 -31.69
CA TRP A 478 12.08 6.03 -31.91
C TRP A 478 11.90 5.64 -33.39
N LYS A 479 12.27 6.52 -34.34
CA LYS A 479 11.99 6.29 -35.78
C LYS A 479 13.14 5.70 -36.62
N THR A 480 14.34 5.48 -36.08
CA THR A 480 15.47 4.99 -36.88
C THR A 480 16.13 3.75 -36.28
N SER A 481 15.39 2.64 -36.23
CA SER A 481 15.97 1.30 -36.27
C SER A 481 14.95 0.29 -36.81
N ARG A 482 14.63 0.42 -38.10
CA ARG A 482 14.10 -0.71 -38.88
C ARG A 482 15.29 -1.39 -39.54
N ARG A 483 15.81 -2.45 -38.93
CA ARG A 483 16.54 -3.48 -39.67
C ARG A 483 15.52 -4.41 -40.31
N THR A 484 15.69 -4.58 -41.61
CA THR A 484 14.99 -5.47 -42.54
C THR A 484 14.86 -6.90 -42.01
N ILE A 485 13.63 -7.41 -42.00
CA ILE A 485 13.31 -8.84 -41.87
C ILE A 485 12.87 -9.30 -43.27
N PRO A 486 13.48 -10.33 -43.88
CA PRO A 486 13.01 -10.84 -45.17
C PRO A 486 11.70 -11.61 -45.01
N SER A 487 10.79 -11.37 -45.93
CA SER A 487 9.52 -12.07 -46.12
C SER A 487 9.73 -13.53 -46.54
N ALA A 488 9.32 -14.50 -45.72
CA ALA A 488 9.13 -15.88 -46.16
C ALA A 488 7.68 -16.06 -46.63
N GLY A 489 7.55 -16.41 -47.91
CA GLY A 489 6.30 -16.53 -48.65
C GLY A 489 5.45 -17.72 -48.24
N ARG A 490 4.16 -17.51 -48.45
CA ARG A 490 3.04 -18.45 -48.40
C ARG A 490 3.27 -19.54 -49.46
N ALA A 491 3.39 -20.81 -49.05
CA ALA A 491 3.38 -21.95 -49.96
C ALA A 491 2.27 -22.93 -49.57
N ASP A 492 1.46 -23.16 -50.59
CA ASP A 492 0.29 -23.99 -50.80
C ASP A 492 0.29 -25.37 -50.11
N ARG A 493 -0.84 -25.70 -49.46
CA ARG A 493 -1.19 -27.05 -49.03
C ARG A 493 -2.14 -27.63 -50.06
N SER A 494 -1.62 -28.31 -51.07
CA SER A 494 -2.38 -29.35 -51.76
C SER A 494 -1.46 -30.27 -52.57
N LYS A 495 -1.82 -31.55 -52.57
CA LYS A 495 -1.28 -32.69 -53.36
C LYS A 495 -0.22 -33.58 -52.70
N GLN A 496 -0.76 -34.70 -52.22
CA GLN A 496 -0.35 -36.08 -52.46
C GLN A 496 0.87 -36.64 -51.71
N LEU A 497 0.99 -37.94 -51.42
CA LEU A 497 0.10 -39.08 -51.11
C LEU A 497 1.07 -40.27 -51.00
N SER A 498 0.95 -41.12 -49.96
CA SER A 498 1.49 -42.51 -49.90
C SER A 498 3.05 -42.63 -49.84
N ILE A 499 3.74 -43.47 -49.06
CA ILE A 499 3.67 -44.92 -48.79
C ILE A 499 4.53 -45.15 -47.51
N ARG A 500 3.99 -45.62 -46.38
CA ARG A 500 4.14 -46.97 -45.76
C ARG A 500 5.56 -47.62 -45.70
N LEU A 501 5.92 -48.04 -44.47
CA LEU A 501 6.55 -49.33 -44.05
C LEU A 501 7.94 -49.32 -43.36
N SER A 502 7.92 -49.88 -42.14
CA SER A 502 8.93 -50.71 -41.42
C SER A 502 10.27 -50.09 -41.01
N GLY A 503 10.87 -50.36 -39.84
CA GLY A 503 10.61 -51.26 -38.69
C GLY A 503 11.43 -50.74 -37.49
N LYS A 504 10.93 -50.80 -36.24
CA LYS A 504 11.06 -51.87 -35.23
C LYS A 504 12.50 -52.19 -34.75
N VAL A 505 12.68 -51.95 -33.44
CA VAL A 505 13.41 -52.73 -32.42
C VAL A 505 14.91 -52.42 -32.23
N LEU A 506 15.23 -51.77 -31.10
CA LEU A 506 15.63 -52.43 -29.86
C LEU A 506 15.07 -51.67 -28.65
#